data_AF-A0A6N9VML9-F1
#
_entry.id   AF-A0A6N9VML9-F1
#
_cell.length_a   1.000
_cell.length_b   1.000
_cell.length_c   1.000
_cell.angle_alpha   90.00
_cell.angle_beta   90.00
_cell.angle_gamma   90.00
#
_symmetry.space_group_name_H-M   'P 1'
#
loop_
_entity.id
_entity.type
_entity.pdbx_description
1 polymer ?
#
loop_
_entity_poly.entity_id
_entity_poly.type
_entity_poly.pdbx_seq_one_letter_code
_entity_poly.pdbx_strand_id
1 'polypeptide(L)'
;VDLRLEHGPAARALLLPLVTGLLRDRPAPPPVRAALARVLAGAGSTASRPLRAELLEVLLEFEQVTGRDPDVLDALLQAAAGGAHRRPEIRTRALVHRTGMLLVRTPEGAARFDRRLVELARDVPGFAALVIRWLADAPQEWAAVVGPSARRTVEALETSRRAMPMPMQAVGREHGSLRPA
;
A
#
# COMPACT_ATOMS: atom_id res chain seq x y z
N VAL A 1 14.26 2.81 14.53
CA VAL A 1 13.16 3.78 14.23
C VAL A 1 11.82 3.21 14.63
N ASP A 2 11.42 2.05 14.11
CA ASP A 2 10.09 1.46 14.36
C ASP A 2 9.74 1.33 15.86
N LEU A 3 10.61 0.69 16.65
CA LEU A 3 10.42 0.57 18.10
C LEU A 3 10.35 1.93 18.83
N ARG A 4 11.01 2.97 18.31
CA ARG A 4 10.97 4.31 18.92
C ARG A 4 9.64 4.99 18.64
N LEU A 5 9.05 4.79 17.46
CA LEU A 5 7.73 5.33 17.12
C LEU A 5 6.64 4.89 18.10
N GLU A 6 6.78 3.71 18.71
CA GLU A 6 5.82 3.20 19.71
C GLU A 6 5.84 3.95 21.04
N HIS A 7 6.85 4.80 21.30
CA HIS A 7 6.86 5.71 22.45
C HIS A 7 6.01 6.97 22.20
N GLY A 8 5.29 7.03 21.08
CA GLY A 8 4.32 8.07 20.77
C GLY A 8 4.94 9.48 20.72
N PRO A 9 4.27 10.50 21.26
CA PRO A 9 4.75 11.89 21.20
C PRO A 9 6.15 12.10 21.78
N ALA A 10 6.56 11.31 22.79
CA ALA A 10 7.87 11.42 23.40
C ALA A 10 9.03 11.12 22.42
N ALA A 11 8.78 10.28 21.41
CA ALA A 11 9.78 9.97 20.39
C ALA A 11 9.98 11.09 19.36
N ARG A 12 9.04 12.04 19.27
CA ARG A 12 9.06 13.08 18.23
C ARG A 12 10.32 13.93 18.28
N ALA A 13 10.73 14.36 19.48
CA ALA A 13 11.91 15.19 19.69
C ALA A 13 13.21 14.52 19.20
N LEU A 14 13.26 13.18 19.20
CA LEU A 14 14.40 12.42 18.69
C LEU A 14 14.27 12.13 17.19
N LEU A 15 13.11 11.62 16.77
CA LEU A 15 12.93 11.06 15.43
C LEU A 15 12.77 12.13 14.36
N LEU A 16 12.11 13.25 14.65
CA LEU A 16 11.89 14.29 13.65
C LEU A 16 13.22 14.92 13.19
N PRO A 17 14.12 15.38 14.07
CA PRO A 17 15.41 15.90 13.64
C PRO A 17 16.27 14.84 12.93
N LEU A 18 16.27 13.60 13.43
CA LEU A 18 17.04 12.51 12.84
C LEU A 18 16.60 12.22 11.40
N VAL A 19 15.29 12.02 11.18
CA VAL A 19 14.75 11.74 9.84
C VAL A 19 14.94 12.93 8.92
N THR A 20 14.74 14.15 9.42
CA THR A 20 14.95 15.37 8.63
C THR A 20 16.41 15.49 8.20
N GLY A 21 17.37 15.26 9.10
CA GLY A 21 18.79 15.32 8.76
C GLY A 21 19.24 14.21 7.81
N LEU A 22 18.68 13.00 7.95
CA LEU A 22 18.91 11.88 7.02
C LEU A 22 18.34 12.12 5.62
N LEU A 23 17.36 12.99 5.48
CA LEU A 23 16.76 13.32 4.19
C LEU A 23 17.39 14.57 3.61
N ARG A 24 17.47 15.66 4.36
CA ARG A 24 17.78 17.00 3.83
C ARG A 24 19.25 17.38 3.97
N ASP A 25 19.86 17.13 5.13
CA ASP A 25 21.22 17.63 5.43
C ASP A 25 22.29 16.73 4.81
N ARG A 26 22.15 15.41 5.00
CA ARG A 26 22.99 14.39 4.35
C ARG A 26 22.09 13.28 3.82
N PRO A 27 21.55 13.44 2.60
CA PRO A 27 20.60 12.52 2.02
C PRO A 27 21.09 11.08 2.04
N ALA A 28 20.35 10.22 2.74
CA ALA A 28 20.61 8.79 2.80
C ALA A 28 20.41 8.15 1.42
N PRO A 29 21.17 7.09 1.09
CA PRO A 29 21.04 6.41 -0.19
C PRO A 29 19.64 5.76 -0.33
N PRO A 30 19.17 5.53 -1.57
CA PRO A 30 17.83 5.00 -1.83
C PRO A 30 17.40 3.78 -1.00
N PRO A 31 18.25 2.75 -0.77
CA PRO A 31 17.84 1.59 0.01
C PRO A 31 17.47 1.93 1.47
N VAL A 32 18.14 2.92 2.06
CA VAL A 32 17.84 3.39 3.43
C VAL A 32 16.52 4.15 3.44
N ARG A 33 16.29 5.01 2.45
CA ARG A 33 15.01 5.72 2.31
C ARG A 33 13.84 4.77 2.05
N ALA A 34 14.05 3.70 1.27
CA ALA A 34 13.03 2.67 1.05
C ALA A 34 12.74 1.87 2.33
N ALA A 35 13.76 1.56 3.13
CA ALA A 35 13.56 0.96 4.45
C ALA A 35 12.77 1.89 5.39
N LEU A 36 13.08 3.19 5.39
CA LEU A 36 12.35 4.19 6.14
C LEU A 36 10.90 4.32 5.66
N ALA A 37 10.67 4.33 4.35
CA ALA A 37 9.35 4.35 3.74
C ALA A 37 8.47 3.21 4.24
N ARG A 38 8.98 1.97 4.27
CA ARG A 38 8.25 0.82 4.81
C ARG A 38 7.84 1.01 6.27
N VAL A 39 8.73 1.57 7.08
CA VAL A 39 8.45 1.85 8.49
C VAL A 39 7.38 2.95 8.60
N LEU A 40 7.56 4.09 7.94
CA LEU A 40 6.66 5.24 8.10
C LEU A 40 5.27 5.00 7.50
N ALA A 41 5.18 4.29 6.38
CA ALA A 41 3.92 3.92 5.75
C ALA A 41 3.26 2.67 6.38
N GLY A 42 3.94 1.98 7.29
CA GLY A 42 3.39 0.85 8.02
C GLY A 42 2.13 1.23 8.81
N ALA A 43 1.28 0.24 9.11
CA ALA A 43 -0.01 0.48 9.77
C ALA A 43 0.10 1.20 11.13
N GLY A 44 1.14 0.89 11.89
CA GLY A 44 1.41 1.43 13.23
C GLY A 44 0.33 1.12 14.28
N SER A 45 0.68 1.31 15.54
CA SER A 45 -0.27 1.38 16.65
C SER A 45 -0.97 2.75 16.69
N THR A 46 -1.99 2.88 17.53
CA THR A 46 -2.62 4.18 17.82
C THR A 46 -1.61 5.23 18.29
N ALA A 47 -0.61 4.81 19.08
CA ALA A 47 0.42 5.72 19.62
C ALA A 47 1.39 6.21 18.53
N SER A 48 1.79 5.34 17.59
CA SER A 48 2.78 5.70 16.57
C SER A 48 2.20 6.40 15.35
N ARG A 49 0.90 6.25 15.07
CA ARG A 49 0.25 6.79 13.87
C ARG A 49 0.44 8.30 13.63
N PRO A 50 0.31 9.20 14.63
CA PRO A 50 0.50 10.63 14.38
C PRO A 50 1.92 10.96 13.92
N LEU A 51 2.93 10.44 14.63
CA LEU A 51 4.33 10.69 14.29
C LEU A 51 4.74 10.01 12.98
N ARG A 52 4.23 8.80 12.70
CA ARG A 52 4.42 8.16 11.39
C ARG A 52 3.90 9.02 10.25
N ALA A 53 2.71 9.60 10.40
CA ALA A 53 2.13 10.49 9.38
C ALA A 53 2.99 11.74 9.19
N GLU A 54 3.41 12.40 10.27
CA GLU A 54 4.28 13.58 10.20
C GLU A 54 5.60 13.28 9.48
N LEU A 55 6.28 12.20 9.84
CA LEU A 55 7.56 11.83 9.22
C LEU A 55 7.37 11.35 7.77
N LEU A 56 6.24 10.71 7.46
CA LEU A 56 5.91 10.30 6.09
C LEU A 56 5.72 11.52 5.18
N GLU A 57 5.13 12.60 5.69
CA GLU A 57 5.03 13.87 4.96
C GLU A 57 6.41 14.44 4.64
N VAL A 58 7.33 14.46 5.61
CA VAL A 58 8.73 14.88 5.39
C VAL A 58 9.41 14.05 4.30
N LEU A 59 9.21 12.73 4.31
CA LEU A 59 9.73 11.84 3.28
C LEU A 59 9.12 12.12 1.90
N LEU A 60 7.80 12.26 1.80
CA LEU A 60 7.11 12.52 0.54
C LEU A 60 7.49 13.86 -0.07
N GLU A 61 7.62 14.91 0.74
CA GLU A 61 8.14 16.22 0.31
C GLU A 61 9.57 16.09 -0.23
N PHE A 62 10.42 15.34 0.47
CA PHE A 62 11.79 15.13 0.03
C PHE A 62 11.86 14.37 -1.30
N GLU A 63 11.09 13.28 -1.46
CA GLU A 63 11.03 12.52 -2.71
C GLU A 63 10.56 13.39 -3.86
N GLN A 64 9.55 14.23 -3.63
CA GLN A 64 9.01 15.15 -4.62
C GLN A 64 10.08 16.10 -5.19
N VAL A 65 11.01 16.57 -4.36
CA VAL A 65 12.06 17.53 -4.76
C VAL A 65 13.27 16.86 -5.40
N THR A 66 13.70 15.70 -4.90
CA THR A 66 15.02 15.13 -5.22
C THR A 66 15.05 14.16 -6.39
N GLY A 67 13.89 13.67 -6.85
CA GLY A 67 13.83 12.87 -8.08
C GLY A 67 12.94 11.65 -8.02
N ARG A 68 12.31 11.36 -6.87
CA ARG A 68 11.28 10.32 -6.71
C ARG A 68 11.82 8.92 -6.99
N ASP A 69 12.67 8.45 -6.09
CA ASP A 69 13.33 7.17 -6.30
C ASP A 69 12.31 6.02 -6.42
N PRO A 70 12.32 5.24 -7.52
CA PRO A 70 11.31 4.22 -7.77
C PRO A 70 11.21 3.14 -6.69
N ASP A 71 12.31 2.82 -6.01
CA ASP A 71 12.32 1.77 -4.98
C ASP A 71 11.74 2.29 -3.66
N VAL A 72 11.92 3.58 -3.37
CA VAL A 72 11.26 4.25 -2.25
C VAL A 72 9.75 4.30 -2.48
N LEU A 73 9.33 4.69 -3.68
CA LEU A 73 7.89 4.77 -4.01
C LEU A 73 7.24 3.38 -4.07
N ASP A 74 7.94 2.37 -4.58
CA ASP A 74 7.46 0.98 -4.51
C ASP A 74 7.29 0.49 -3.07
N ALA A 75 8.24 0.81 -2.19
CA ALA A 75 8.16 0.51 -0.77
C ALA A 75 6.93 1.16 -0.09
N LEU A 76 6.57 2.39 -0.49
CA LEU A 76 5.35 3.06 -0.02
C LEU A 76 4.09 2.33 -0.48
N LEU A 77 4.01 1.90 -1.74
CA LEU A 77 2.87 1.14 -2.25
C LEU A 77 2.71 -0.20 -1.56
N GLN A 78 3.81 -0.95 -1.37
CA GLN A 78 3.79 -2.23 -0.65
C GLN A 78 3.30 -2.05 0.79
N ALA A 79 3.79 -1.03 1.50
CA ALA A 79 3.36 -0.74 2.87
C ALA A 79 1.90 -0.23 2.92
N ALA A 80 1.46 0.50 1.89
CA ALA A 80 0.08 0.92 1.75
C ALA A 80 -0.85 -0.30 1.63
N ALA A 81 -0.59 -1.20 0.68
CA ALA A 81 -1.39 -2.40 0.49
C ALA A 81 -1.35 -3.34 1.69
N GLY A 82 -0.15 -3.64 2.23
CA GLY A 82 -0.01 -4.52 3.40
C GLY A 82 -0.69 -3.98 4.67
N GLY A 83 -0.74 -2.64 4.82
CA GLY A 83 -1.40 -1.97 5.94
C GLY A 83 -2.90 -1.72 5.75
N ALA A 84 -3.48 -2.04 4.58
CA ALA A 84 -4.83 -1.60 4.20
C ALA A 84 -5.94 -2.05 5.16
N HIS A 85 -5.79 -3.22 5.81
CA HIS A 85 -6.76 -3.75 6.77
C HIS A 85 -6.64 -3.16 8.19
N ARG A 86 -5.51 -2.52 8.51
CA ARG A 86 -5.24 -1.96 9.85
C ARG A 86 -5.24 -0.43 9.88
N ARG A 87 -5.07 0.21 8.73
CA ARG A 87 -5.04 1.67 8.57
C ARG A 87 -6.38 2.16 8.03
N PRO A 88 -6.90 3.32 8.49
CA PRO A 88 -8.11 3.91 7.91
C PRO A 88 -8.01 4.03 6.40
N GLU A 89 -9.09 3.67 5.70
CA GLU A 89 -9.17 3.69 4.23
C GLU A 89 -8.74 5.02 3.64
N ILE A 90 -9.22 6.13 4.18
CA ILE A 90 -8.88 7.48 3.70
C ILE A 90 -7.36 7.74 3.68
N ARG A 91 -6.62 7.21 4.65
CA ARG A 91 -5.16 7.35 4.72
C ARG A 91 -4.47 6.41 3.75
N THR A 92 -4.98 5.20 3.56
CA THR A 92 -4.51 4.26 2.53
C THR A 92 -4.70 4.88 1.14
N ARG A 93 -5.90 5.41 0.86
CA ARG A 93 -6.24 6.09 -0.40
C ARG A 93 -5.28 7.24 -0.68
N ALA A 94 -5.11 8.15 0.28
CA ALA A 94 -4.25 9.32 0.14
C ALA A 94 -2.78 8.93 -0.12
N LEU A 95 -2.26 7.93 0.59
CA LEU A 95 -0.90 7.44 0.37
C LEU A 95 -0.70 6.87 -1.03
N VAL A 96 -1.59 5.95 -1.46
CA VAL A 96 -1.52 5.34 -2.80
C VAL A 96 -1.63 6.41 -3.89
N HIS A 97 -2.58 7.32 -3.77
CA HIS A 97 -2.79 8.39 -4.74
C HIS A 97 -1.56 9.31 -4.83
N ARG A 98 -1.01 9.74 -3.69
CA ARG A 98 0.16 10.62 -3.67
C ARG A 98 1.42 9.93 -4.20
N THR A 99 1.63 8.66 -3.86
CA THR A 99 2.72 7.87 -4.45
C THR A 99 2.54 7.70 -5.96
N GLY A 100 1.31 7.47 -6.44
CA GLY A 100 0.97 7.45 -7.86
C GLY A 100 1.29 8.78 -8.56
N MET A 101 0.87 9.91 -7.98
CA MET A 101 1.15 11.25 -8.50
C MET A 101 2.65 11.54 -8.61
N LEU A 102 3.48 10.98 -7.74
CA LEU A 102 4.93 11.07 -7.86
C LEU A 102 5.45 10.22 -9.02
N LEU A 103 5.00 8.97 -9.14
CA LEU A 103 5.43 8.02 -10.17
C LEU A 103 5.00 8.43 -11.60
N VAL A 104 3.78 8.91 -11.80
CA VAL A 104 3.24 9.19 -13.16
C VAL A 104 3.88 10.39 -13.87
N ARG A 105 4.85 11.02 -13.24
CA ARG A 105 5.57 12.16 -13.80
C ARG A 105 6.62 11.74 -14.82
N THR A 106 6.86 10.43 -14.97
CA THR A 106 7.57 9.83 -16.10
C THR A 106 6.76 8.66 -16.65
N PRO A 107 6.88 8.33 -17.95
CA PRO A 107 6.23 7.15 -18.54
C PRO A 107 6.63 5.84 -17.85
N GLU A 108 7.91 5.69 -17.50
CA GLU A 108 8.44 4.51 -16.81
C GLU A 108 7.84 4.37 -15.42
N GLY A 109 7.69 5.50 -14.71
CA GLY A 109 7.07 5.54 -13.40
C GLY A 109 5.57 5.23 -13.46
N ALA A 110 4.84 5.73 -14.46
CA ALA A 110 3.45 5.38 -14.70
C ALA A 110 3.28 3.87 -14.95
N ALA A 111 4.11 3.29 -15.83
CA ALA A 111 4.10 1.86 -16.11
C ALA A 111 4.46 1.01 -14.87
N ARG A 112 5.37 1.50 -14.03
CA ARG A 112 5.73 0.85 -12.76
C ARG A 112 4.57 0.90 -11.76
N PHE A 113 3.92 2.06 -11.60
CA PHE A 113 2.77 2.21 -10.72
C PHE A 113 1.63 1.27 -11.12
N ASP A 114 1.26 1.26 -12.40
CA ASP A 114 0.21 0.38 -12.94
C ASP A 114 0.49 -1.09 -12.68
N ARG A 115 1.70 -1.55 -13.01
CA ARG A 115 2.13 -2.93 -12.78
C ARG A 115 2.04 -3.28 -11.31
N ARG A 116 2.56 -2.41 -10.44
CA ARG A 116 2.61 -2.67 -9.02
C ARG A 116 1.23 -2.66 -8.36
N LEU A 117 0.36 -1.75 -8.77
CA LEU A 117 -1.02 -1.69 -8.29
C LEU A 117 -1.76 -2.99 -8.62
N VAL A 118 -1.57 -3.53 -9.84
CA VAL A 118 -2.14 -4.81 -10.26
C VAL A 118 -1.59 -5.97 -9.45
N GLU A 119 -0.27 -6.06 -9.26
CA GLU A 119 0.36 -7.09 -8.42
C GLU A 119 -0.20 -7.07 -6.99
N LEU A 120 -0.23 -5.89 -6.36
CA LEU A 120 -0.75 -5.72 -5.00
C LEU A 120 -2.24 -6.06 -4.89
N ALA A 121 -3.04 -5.73 -5.91
CA ALA A 121 -4.45 -6.10 -5.95
C ALA A 121 -4.66 -7.62 -6.10
N ARG A 122 -3.75 -8.34 -6.77
CA ARG A 122 -3.77 -9.79 -6.81
C ARG A 122 -3.43 -10.39 -5.45
N ASP A 123 -2.36 -9.90 -4.84
CA ASP A 123 -1.79 -10.46 -3.61
C ASP A 123 -2.62 -10.11 -2.36
N VAL A 124 -3.32 -8.97 -2.38
CA VAL A 124 -4.08 -8.46 -1.23
C VAL A 124 -5.53 -8.20 -1.65
N PRO A 125 -6.44 -9.18 -1.53
CA PRO A 125 -7.83 -9.04 -1.97
C PRO A 125 -8.58 -7.85 -1.35
N GLY A 126 -8.33 -7.56 -0.06
CA GLY A 126 -8.90 -6.40 0.61
C GLY A 126 -8.43 -5.07 0.00
N PHE A 127 -7.20 -5.02 -0.50
CA PHE A 127 -6.68 -3.85 -1.21
C PHE A 127 -7.31 -3.70 -2.60
N ALA A 128 -7.52 -4.81 -3.33
CA ALA A 128 -8.24 -4.77 -4.60
C ALA A 128 -9.65 -4.17 -4.45
N ALA A 129 -10.39 -4.62 -3.43
CA ALA A 129 -11.74 -4.09 -3.17
C ALA A 129 -11.72 -2.58 -2.91
N LEU A 130 -10.72 -2.07 -2.18
CA LEU A 130 -10.53 -0.64 -1.96
C LEU A 130 -10.26 0.11 -3.27
N VAL A 131 -9.30 -0.37 -4.07
CA VAL A 131 -8.92 0.26 -5.35
C VAL A 131 -10.11 0.34 -6.31
N ILE A 132 -10.90 -0.74 -6.41
CA ILE A 132 -12.10 -0.77 -7.26
C ILE A 132 -13.12 0.28 -6.82
N ARG A 133 -13.36 0.42 -5.52
CA ARG A 133 -14.26 1.46 -5.01
C ARG A 133 -13.72 2.85 -5.32
N TRP A 134 -12.44 3.11 -5.10
CA TRP A 134 -11.88 4.43 -5.40
C TRP A 134 -11.97 4.81 -6.88
N LEU A 135 -11.73 3.83 -7.76
CA LEU A 135 -11.89 3.97 -9.22
C LEU A 135 -13.34 4.25 -9.64
N ALA A 136 -14.31 3.71 -8.90
CA ALA A 136 -15.74 3.95 -9.13
C ALA A 136 -16.21 5.28 -8.54
N ASP A 137 -15.74 5.64 -7.34
CA ASP A 137 -16.18 6.82 -6.60
C ASP A 137 -15.61 8.13 -7.18
N ALA A 138 -14.39 8.10 -7.73
CA ALA A 138 -13.73 9.28 -8.30
C ALA A 138 -12.94 8.94 -9.58
N PRO A 139 -13.62 8.54 -10.67
CA PRO A 139 -12.93 8.02 -11.86
C PRO A 139 -11.98 9.04 -12.50
N GLN A 140 -12.29 10.34 -12.45
CA GLN A 140 -11.46 11.40 -13.01
C GLN A 140 -10.19 11.64 -12.19
N GLU A 141 -10.28 11.55 -10.86
CA GLU A 141 -9.12 11.63 -9.96
C GLU A 141 -8.15 10.50 -10.26
N TRP A 142 -8.65 9.27 -10.32
CA TRP A 142 -7.80 8.09 -10.50
C TRP A 142 -7.34 7.88 -11.94
N ALA A 143 -8.03 8.40 -12.94
CA ALA A 143 -7.56 8.38 -14.33
C ALA A 143 -6.26 9.18 -14.54
N ALA A 144 -5.94 10.12 -13.64
CA ALA A 144 -4.67 10.85 -13.68
C ALA A 144 -3.46 9.99 -13.27
N VAL A 145 -3.70 8.88 -12.54
CA VAL A 145 -2.62 8.04 -11.98
C VAL A 145 -2.68 6.56 -12.40
N VAL A 146 -3.86 6.03 -12.72
CA VAL A 146 -4.06 4.63 -13.13
C VAL A 146 -4.36 4.56 -14.61
N GLY A 147 -3.54 3.80 -15.35
CA GLY A 147 -3.77 3.56 -16.77
C GLY A 147 -5.02 2.70 -17.04
N PRO A 148 -5.71 2.87 -18.18
CA PRO A 148 -6.92 2.12 -18.51
C PRO A 148 -6.76 0.60 -18.48
N SER A 149 -5.57 0.09 -18.83
CA SER A 149 -5.28 -1.35 -18.81
C SER A 149 -5.12 -1.89 -17.39
N ALA A 150 -4.47 -1.15 -16.49
CA ALA A 150 -4.36 -1.53 -15.08
C ALA A 150 -5.73 -1.53 -14.42
N ARG A 151 -6.55 -0.49 -14.65
CA ARG A 151 -7.94 -0.42 -14.20
C ARG A 151 -8.74 -1.66 -14.59
N ARG A 152 -8.79 -1.98 -15.89
CA ARG A 152 -9.51 -3.17 -16.40
C ARG A 152 -9.00 -4.47 -15.77
N THR A 153 -7.69 -4.58 -15.56
CA THR A 153 -7.09 -5.77 -14.94
C THR A 153 -7.54 -5.91 -13.50
N VAL A 154 -7.54 -4.83 -12.71
CA VAL A 154 -8.00 -4.86 -11.31
C VAL A 154 -9.49 -5.19 -11.22
N GLU A 155 -10.33 -4.59 -12.07
CA GLU A 155 -11.77 -4.90 -12.15
C GLU A 155 -12.02 -6.38 -12.51
N ALA A 156 -11.26 -6.93 -13.45
CA ALA A 156 -11.37 -8.34 -13.86
C ALA A 156 -10.99 -9.33 -12.74
N LEU A 157 -10.07 -8.97 -11.84
CA LEU A 157 -9.70 -9.80 -10.69
C LEU A 157 -10.88 -9.99 -9.74
N GLU A 158 -11.68 -8.95 -9.53
CA GLU A 158 -12.86 -9.01 -8.67
C GLU A 158 -14.00 -9.78 -9.33
N THR A 159 -14.22 -9.61 -10.63
CA THR A 159 -15.18 -10.41 -11.39
C THR A 159 -14.83 -11.89 -11.32
N SER A 160 -13.55 -12.24 -11.52
CA SER A 160 -13.06 -13.62 -11.42
C SER A 160 -13.28 -14.19 -10.02
N ARG A 161 -13.01 -13.39 -8.97
CA ARG A 161 -13.22 -13.78 -7.58
C ARG A 161 -14.69 -14.05 -7.25
N ARG A 162 -15.61 -13.23 -7.77
CA ARG A 162 -17.07 -13.43 -7.60
C ARG A 162 -17.59 -14.62 -8.39
N ALA A 163 -16.98 -14.93 -9.53
CA ALA A 163 -17.38 -16.04 -10.39
C ALA A 163 -16.90 -17.41 -9.89
N MET A 164 -15.85 -17.46 -9.06
CA MET A 164 -15.41 -18.71 -8.42
C MET A 164 -16.40 -19.14 -7.34
N PRO A 165 -17.18 -20.22 -7.55
CA PRO A 165 -18.03 -20.77 -6.49
C PRO A 165 -17.09 -21.33 -5.41
N MET A 166 -17.35 -20.99 -4.14
CA MET A 166 -16.71 -21.69 -3.02
C MET A 166 -16.88 -23.19 -3.23
N PRO A 167 -15.83 -24.02 -3.18
CA PRO A 167 -15.99 -25.47 -3.21
C PRO A 167 -16.78 -25.83 -1.95
N MET A 168 -18.09 -26.04 -2.15
CA MET A 168 -18.96 -26.63 -1.17
C MET A 168 -18.35 -28.00 -0.90
N GLN A 169 -17.76 -28.18 0.29
CA GLN A 169 -17.31 -29.50 0.70
C GLN A 169 -18.55 -30.37 0.72
N ALA A 170 -18.69 -31.18 -0.32
CA ALA A 170 -19.65 -32.26 -0.35
C ALA A 170 -19.21 -33.21 0.77
N VAL A 171 -19.80 -33.01 1.95
CA VAL A 171 -19.82 -34.00 3.02
C VAL A 171 -20.23 -35.30 2.36
N GLY A 172 -19.26 -36.21 2.25
CA GLY A 172 -19.45 -37.50 1.63
C GLY A 172 -20.66 -38.15 2.25
N ARG A 173 -21.63 -38.51 1.40
CA ARG A 173 -22.68 -39.45 1.80
C ARG A 173 -21.99 -40.74 2.20
N GLU A 174 -21.91 -40.99 3.50
CA GLU A 174 -21.51 -42.28 4.05
C GLU A 174 -22.44 -43.35 3.47
N HIS A 175 -21.92 -44.13 2.53
CA HIS A 175 -22.52 -45.36 2.06
C HIS A 175 -21.60 -46.52 2.42
N GLY A 176 -22.14 -47.47 3.18
CA GLY A 176 -21.53 -48.76 3.49
C GLY A 176 -21.35 -48.93 4.99
N SER A 177 -21.84 -49.98 5.65
CA SER A 177 -22.30 -51.27 5.16
C SER A 177 -23.03 -51.98 6.30
N LEU A 178 -24.25 -52.46 6.04
CA LEU A 178 -24.89 -53.47 6.88
C LEU A 178 -24.12 -54.78 6.68
N ARG A 179 -23.50 -55.31 7.74
CA ARG A 179 -23.04 -56.70 7.81
C ARG A 179 -23.96 -57.49 8.74
N PRO A 180 -24.50 -58.65 8.32
CA PRO A 180 -25.14 -59.59 9.23
C PRO A 180 -24.09 -60.58 9.78
N ALA A 181 -24.20 -60.88 11.07
CA ALA A 181 -23.77 -62.13 11.70
C ALA A 181 -24.59 -62.31 12.98
#